data_AF-A0A3Q8SEY3-F1
#
_entry.id   AF-A0A3Q8SEY3-F1
#
_cell.length_a   1.000
_cell.length_b   1.000
_cell.length_c   1.000
_cell.angle_alpha   90.00
_cell.angle_beta   90.00
_cell.angle_gamma   90.00
#
_symmetry.space_group_name_H-M   'P 1'
#
loop_
_entity.id
_entity.type
_entity.pdbx_description
1 polymer ?
#
loop_
_entity_poly.entity_id
_entity_poly.type
_entity_poly.pdbx_seq_one_letter_code
_entity_poly.pdbx_strand_id
1 'polypeptide(L)'
;MIFLLAIVTLYIFLIEMNNFMSESKLNKKIQVKQVAKTEMFKALYIRNESGVFVDWIKVELSEVDINNIVNWINSVPDSDVIELNQMQSNTNISTGIVFRLKDRNEIRIQYDLERIYITRTDVRTDQVIYTITQKNLKEFLDKQLKGFYFGEDKVKKFLM
;
A
#
# COMPACT_ATOMS: atom_id res chain seq x y z
N MET A 1 -17.39 48.54 1.12
CA MET A 1 -16.73 47.99 -0.08
C MET A 1 -15.58 47.05 0.26
N ILE A 2 -14.65 47.44 1.14
CA ILE A 2 -13.50 46.60 1.58
C ILE A 2 -13.94 45.28 2.24
N PHE A 3 -15.01 45.31 3.05
CA PHE A 3 -15.52 44.12 3.75
C PHE A 3 -16.07 43.03 2.81
N LEU A 4 -16.74 43.44 1.73
CA LEU A 4 -17.26 42.53 0.70
C LEU A 4 -16.12 41.87 -0.09
N LEU A 5 -15.06 42.65 -0.38
CA LEU A 5 -13.85 42.16 -1.04
C LEU A 5 -13.12 41.11 -0.19
N ALA A 6 -13.03 41.31 1.13
CA ALA A 6 -12.41 40.35 2.05
C ALA A 6 -13.20 39.03 2.16
N ILE A 7 -14.53 39.09 2.10
CA ILE A 7 -15.37 37.88 2.10
C ILE A 7 -15.20 37.10 0.80
N VAL A 8 -15.15 37.79 -0.35
CA VAL A 8 -14.94 37.15 -1.66
C VAL A 8 -13.56 36.50 -1.74
N THR A 9 -12.49 37.15 -1.28
CA THR A 9 -11.15 36.57 -1.27
C THR A 9 -11.05 35.39 -0.30
N LEU A 10 -11.65 35.47 0.89
CA LEU A 10 -11.71 34.34 1.82
C LEU A 10 -12.49 33.16 1.24
N TYR A 11 -13.60 33.42 0.54
CA TYR A 11 -14.41 32.39 -0.11
C TYR A 11 -13.65 31.69 -1.25
N ILE A 12 -12.94 32.45 -2.09
CA ILE A 12 -12.09 31.90 -3.16
C ILE A 12 -10.96 31.06 -2.55
N PHE A 13 -10.30 31.56 -1.51
CA PHE A 13 -9.23 30.83 -0.81
C PHE A 13 -9.71 29.50 -0.23
N LEU A 14 -10.92 29.47 0.37
CA LEU A 14 -11.51 28.24 0.89
C LEU A 14 -11.88 27.24 -0.21
N ILE A 15 -12.37 27.71 -1.37
CA ILE A 15 -12.63 26.85 -2.54
C ILE A 15 -11.32 26.29 -3.10
N GLU A 16 -10.28 27.11 -3.26
CA GLU A 16 -8.97 26.64 -3.73
C GLU A 16 -8.35 25.62 -2.78
N MET A 17 -8.43 25.83 -1.46
CA MET A 17 -7.98 24.84 -0.48
C MET A 17 -8.77 23.53 -0.60
N ASN A 18 -10.09 23.61 -0.78
CA ASN A 18 -10.94 22.43 -0.93
C ASN A 18 -10.64 21.66 -2.22
N ASN A 19 -10.42 22.37 -3.34
CA ASN A 19 -10.04 21.78 -4.61
C ASN A 19 -8.63 21.18 -4.57
N PHE A 20 -7.67 21.85 -3.93
CA PHE A 20 -6.31 21.32 -3.73
C PHE A 20 -6.31 20.03 -2.89
N MET A 21 -7.15 19.97 -1.85
CA MET A 21 -7.36 18.76 -1.04
C MET A 21 -8.10 17.65 -1.82
N SER A 22 -8.99 18.03 -2.73
CA SER A 22 -9.73 17.13 -3.63
C SER A 22 -8.85 16.52 -4.73
N GLU A 23 -7.85 17.24 -5.22
CA GLU A 23 -7.01 16.83 -6.36
C GLU A 23 -5.75 16.03 -5.98
N SER A 24 -5.49 15.79 -4.69
CA SER A 24 -4.35 14.97 -4.29
C SER A 24 -4.53 13.55 -4.86
N LYS A 25 -3.78 13.22 -5.92
CA LYS A 25 -3.83 11.89 -6.55
C LYS A 25 -3.59 10.82 -5.49
N LEU A 26 -4.55 9.89 -5.35
CA LEU A 26 -4.47 8.76 -4.42
C LEU A 26 -3.14 8.00 -4.56
N ASN A 27 -2.71 7.80 -5.81
CA ASN A 27 -1.43 7.17 -6.14
C ASN A 27 -0.33 8.22 -6.47
N LYS A 28 -0.17 9.25 -5.63
CA LYS A 28 0.92 10.23 -5.72
C LYS A 28 2.27 9.53 -5.92
N LYS A 29 3.05 9.92 -6.94
CA LYS A 29 4.30 9.23 -7.26
C LYS A 29 5.25 9.15 -6.06
N ILE A 30 5.73 7.94 -5.79
CA ILE A 30 6.73 7.67 -4.74
C ILE A 30 8.11 7.94 -5.34
N GLN A 31 8.94 8.72 -4.66
CA GLN A 31 10.34 8.88 -5.06
C GLN A 31 11.21 8.03 -4.15
N VAL A 32 12.04 7.15 -4.72
CA VAL A 32 12.92 6.25 -3.96
C VAL A 32 13.78 7.03 -2.95
N LYS A 33 14.30 8.20 -3.35
CA LYS A 33 15.10 9.08 -2.47
C LYS A 33 14.37 9.59 -1.22
N GLN A 34 13.04 9.50 -1.18
CA GLN A 34 12.22 9.86 -0.03
C GLN A 34 12.02 8.68 0.93
N VAL A 35 12.27 7.44 0.50
CA VAL A 35 12.23 6.25 1.35
C VAL A 35 13.43 6.30 2.30
N ALA A 36 13.16 6.43 3.59
CA ALA A 36 14.18 6.45 4.64
C ALA A 36 14.45 5.04 5.19
N LYS A 37 13.40 4.21 5.28
CA LYS A 37 13.48 2.86 5.80
C LYS A 37 12.45 1.96 5.13
N THR A 38 12.81 0.71 4.94
CA THR A 38 11.94 -0.33 4.40
C THR A 38 11.87 -1.51 5.35
N GLU A 39 10.66 -2.02 5.58
CA GLU A 39 10.42 -3.25 6.35
C GLU A 39 9.46 -4.14 5.57
N MET A 40 9.83 -5.39 5.30
CA MET A 40 8.94 -6.38 4.72
C MET A 40 8.75 -7.55 5.68
N PHE A 41 7.51 -8.02 5.78
CA PHE A 41 7.15 -9.21 6.55
C PHE A 41 6.27 -10.13 5.71
N LYS A 42 6.41 -11.43 5.92
CA LYS A 42 5.49 -12.43 5.38
C LYS A 42 5.00 -13.38 6.47
N ALA A 43 3.76 -13.83 6.31
CA ALA A 43 3.20 -14.89 7.13
C ALA A 43 3.92 -16.20 6.83
N LEU A 44 4.14 -17.00 7.85
CA LEU A 44 4.66 -18.36 7.77
C LEU A 44 3.75 -19.26 8.61
N TYR A 45 3.00 -20.13 7.94
CA TYR A 45 2.15 -21.11 8.59
C TYR A 45 2.99 -22.32 8.96
N ILE A 46 3.07 -22.58 10.26
CA ILE A 46 3.85 -23.68 10.82
C ILE A 46 2.86 -24.67 11.45
N ARG A 47 3.10 -25.95 11.20
CA ARG A 47 2.37 -27.05 11.84
C ARG A 47 3.30 -27.72 12.82
N ASN A 48 2.86 -27.87 14.06
CA ASN A 48 3.51 -28.69 15.07
C ASN A 48 2.51 -29.71 15.64
N GLU A 49 2.96 -30.53 16.59
CA GLU A 49 2.13 -31.55 17.24
C GLU A 49 0.92 -30.95 18.00
N SER A 50 0.96 -29.66 18.33
CA SER A 50 -0.07 -28.95 19.09
C SER A 50 -1.04 -28.14 18.22
N GLY A 51 -0.83 -28.05 16.91
CA GLY A 51 -1.75 -27.38 15.98
C GLY A 51 -1.07 -26.57 14.88
N VAL A 52 -1.80 -25.57 14.37
CA VAL A 52 -1.36 -24.63 13.32
C VAL A 52 -1.20 -23.26 13.94
N PHE A 53 -0.07 -22.61 13.70
CA PHE A 53 0.16 -21.23 14.10
C PHE A 53 0.78 -20.42 12.96
N VAL A 54 0.62 -19.11 13.02
CA VAL A 54 1.16 -18.15 12.04
C VAL A 54 2.27 -17.37 12.71
N ASP A 55 3.47 -17.44 12.13
CA ASP A 55 4.58 -16.57 12.47
C ASP A 55 4.75 -15.47 11.40
N TRP A 56 5.38 -14.36 11.75
CA TRP A 56 5.65 -13.24 10.84
C TRP A 56 7.15 -13.03 10.72
N ILE A 57 7.70 -13.51 9.61
CA ILE A 57 9.14 -13.43 9.38
C ILE A 57 9.50 -12.19 8.56
N LYS A 58 10.56 -11.52 9.00
CA LYS A 58 11.12 -10.38 8.29
C LYS A 58 11.81 -10.85 7.02
N VAL A 59 11.58 -10.13 5.92
CA VAL A 59 12.26 -10.34 4.64
C VAL A 59 13.09 -9.10 4.34
N GLU A 60 14.35 -9.30 3.97
CA GLU A 60 15.21 -8.20 3.53
C GLU A 60 14.94 -7.87 2.07
N LEU A 61 14.74 -6.58 1.80
CA LEU A 61 14.57 -6.05 0.45
C LEU A 61 15.88 -5.38 0.02
N SER A 62 16.39 -5.76 -1.14
CA SER A 62 17.53 -5.08 -1.74
C SER A 62 17.13 -3.70 -2.28
N GLU A 63 18.10 -2.82 -2.54
CA GLU A 63 17.83 -1.54 -3.20
C GLU A 63 17.17 -1.71 -4.58
N VAL A 64 17.55 -2.76 -5.31
CA VAL A 64 16.94 -3.11 -6.60
C VAL A 64 15.47 -3.48 -6.43
N ASP A 65 15.13 -4.26 -5.39
CA ASP A 65 13.73 -4.60 -5.09
C ASP A 65 12.92 -3.36 -4.75
N ILE A 66 13.45 -2.48 -3.90
CA ILE A 66 12.78 -1.22 -3.51
C ILE A 66 12.53 -0.35 -4.75
N ASN A 67 13.54 -0.18 -5.62
CA ASN A 67 13.41 0.55 -6.87
C ASN A 67 12.32 -0.04 -7.77
N ASN A 68 12.32 -1.36 -7.93
CA ASN A 68 11.34 -2.05 -8.75
C ASN A 68 9.92 -1.89 -8.21
N ILE A 69 9.72 -2.08 -6.90
CA ILE A 69 8.42 -1.90 -6.25
C ILE A 69 7.90 -0.48 -6.45
N VAL A 70 8.73 0.53 -6.21
CA VAL A 70 8.37 1.93 -6.44
C VAL A 70 7.99 2.18 -7.90
N ASN A 71 8.77 1.67 -8.85
CA ASN A 71 8.49 1.82 -10.28
C ASN A 71 7.18 1.14 -10.68
N TRP A 72 6.91 -0.06 -10.16
CA TRP A 72 5.67 -0.78 -10.41
C TRP A 72 4.46 -0.02 -9.88
N ILE A 73 4.49 0.47 -8.64
CA ILE A 73 3.39 1.26 -8.07
C ILE A 73 3.15 2.55 -8.87
N ASN A 74 4.22 3.24 -9.23
CA ASN A 74 4.15 4.49 -10.01
C ASN A 74 3.68 4.28 -11.46
N SER A 75 3.75 3.05 -11.99
CA SER A 75 3.30 2.70 -13.33
C SER A 75 1.81 2.42 -13.44
N VAL A 76 1.12 2.26 -12.30
CA VAL A 76 -0.32 1.99 -12.28
C VAL A 76 -1.06 3.24 -12.75
N PRO A 77 -1.88 3.16 -13.82
CA PRO A 77 -2.67 4.29 -14.26
C PRO A 77 -3.74 4.63 -13.22
N ASP A 78 -4.11 5.90 -13.12
CA ASP A 78 -5.11 6.38 -12.14
C ASP A 78 -6.46 5.64 -12.29
N SER A 79 -6.79 5.12 -13.48
CA SER A 79 -8.01 4.32 -13.75
C SER A 79 -8.05 2.97 -13.03
N ASP A 80 -6.88 2.43 -12.66
CA ASP A 80 -6.75 1.10 -12.06
C ASP A 80 -6.54 1.19 -10.54
N VAL A 81 -6.70 2.39 -10.00
CA VAL A 81 -6.63 2.71 -8.57
C VAL A 81 -8.06 2.83 -8.04
N ILE A 82 -8.42 1.94 -7.11
CA ILE A 82 -9.76 1.92 -6.52
C ILE A 82 -9.66 2.29 -5.05
N GLU A 83 -10.17 3.47 -4.69
CA GLU A 83 -10.22 3.95 -3.30
C GLU A 83 -11.13 3.05 -2.45
N LEU A 84 -10.71 2.79 -1.21
CA LEU A 84 -11.46 2.03 -0.21
C LEU A 84 -11.68 2.90 1.01
N ASN A 85 -12.90 2.85 1.57
CA ASN A 85 -13.20 3.51 2.84
C ASN A 85 -12.43 2.87 4.01
N GLN A 86 -12.27 1.54 3.97
CA GLN A 86 -11.54 0.77 4.97
C GLN A 86 -11.14 -0.61 4.40
N MET A 87 -10.13 -1.25 5.01
CA MET A 87 -9.91 -2.68 4.80
C MET A 87 -11.06 -3.50 5.39
N GLN A 88 -11.47 -4.55 4.69
CA GLN A 88 -12.50 -5.45 5.20
C GLN A 88 -11.95 -6.25 6.38
N SER A 89 -12.77 -6.47 7.42
CA SER A 89 -12.32 -7.14 8.65
C SER A 89 -11.90 -8.60 8.44
N ASN A 90 -12.30 -9.22 7.32
CA ASN A 90 -11.96 -10.57 6.91
C ASN A 90 -10.77 -10.64 5.93
N THR A 91 -10.09 -9.52 5.66
CA THR A 91 -8.92 -9.50 4.78
C THR A 91 -7.72 -10.19 5.44
N ASN A 92 -7.34 -11.36 4.94
CA ASN A 92 -6.22 -12.14 5.45
C ASN A 92 -4.92 -11.76 4.73
N ILE A 93 -4.21 -10.77 5.27
CA ILE A 93 -2.92 -10.35 4.72
C ILE A 93 -1.89 -11.48 4.87
N SER A 94 -1.24 -11.83 3.77
CA SER A 94 -0.18 -12.84 3.73
C SER A 94 1.21 -12.21 3.74
N THR A 95 1.36 -11.00 3.22
CA THR A 95 2.63 -10.24 3.30
C THR A 95 2.37 -8.75 3.28
N GLY A 96 3.30 -7.99 3.87
CA GLY A 96 3.28 -6.55 3.84
C GLY A 96 4.67 -5.94 3.71
N ILE A 97 4.74 -4.80 3.05
CA ILE A 97 5.92 -3.94 2.91
C ILE A 97 5.54 -2.57 3.47
N VAL A 98 6.40 -2.00 4.30
CA VAL A 98 6.27 -0.63 4.81
C VAL A 98 7.45 0.18 4.33
N PHE A 99 7.17 1.23 3.57
CA PHE A 99 8.12 2.30 3.28
C PHE A 99 7.86 3.45 4.26
N ARG A 100 8.82 3.71 5.14
CA ARG A 100 8.84 4.93 5.95
C ARG A 100 9.53 6.03 5.16
N LEU A 101 8.84 7.14 5.00
CA LEU A 101 9.34 8.31 4.30
C LEU A 101 10.09 9.24 5.26
N LYS A 102 10.94 10.11 4.72
CA LYS A 102 11.76 11.07 5.50
C LYS A 102 10.95 12.06 6.33
N ASP A 103 9.73 12.34 5.91
CA ASP A 103 8.77 13.25 6.55
C ASP A 103 7.88 12.55 7.58
N ARG A 104 8.26 11.35 8.04
CA ARG A 104 7.51 10.50 8.97
C ARG A 104 6.20 9.96 8.42
N ASN A 105 5.93 10.16 7.13
CA ASN A 105 4.81 9.50 6.48
C ASN A 105 5.15 8.05 6.16
N GLU A 106 4.11 7.23 5.96
CA GLU A 106 4.25 5.82 5.63
C GLU A 106 3.45 5.46 4.38
N ILE A 107 4.01 4.54 3.61
CA ILE A 107 3.33 3.84 2.53
C ILE A 107 3.39 2.36 2.86
N ARG A 108 2.23 1.76 3.14
CA ARG A 108 2.08 0.36 3.48
C ARG A 108 1.45 -0.37 2.32
N ILE A 109 2.15 -1.37 1.79
CA ILE A 109 1.72 -2.24 0.69
C ILE A 109 1.40 -3.59 1.31
N GLN A 110 0.19 -4.11 1.15
CA GLN A 110 -0.25 -5.36 1.74
C GLN A 110 -0.89 -6.24 0.67
N TYR A 111 -0.74 -7.56 0.82
CA TYR A 111 -1.21 -8.52 -0.18
C TYR A 111 -1.83 -9.73 0.49
N ASP A 112 -3.02 -10.10 0.01
CA ASP A 112 -3.86 -11.19 0.53
C ASP A 112 -3.91 -12.43 -0.38
N LEU A 113 -2.98 -12.54 -1.34
CA LEU A 113 -2.94 -13.54 -2.44
C LEU A 113 -3.84 -13.23 -3.65
N GLU A 114 -4.73 -12.25 -3.55
CA GLU A 114 -5.60 -11.81 -4.64
C GLU A 114 -5.31 -10.35 -5.02
N ARG A 115 -5.35 -9.45 -4.02
CA ARG A 115 -5.34 -8.00 -4.19
C ARG A 115 -4.18 -7.36 -3.47
N ILE A 116 -3.64 -6.32 -4.09
CA ILE A 116 -2.63 -5.45 -3.51
C ILE A 116 -3.33 -4.21 -2.96
N TYR A 117 -3.21 -4.01 -1.66
CA TYR A 117 -3.72 -2.85 -0.94
C TYR A 117 -2.57 -1.90 -0.65
N ILE A 118 -2.81 -0.60 -0.80
CA ILE A 118 -1.89 0.44 -0.44
C ILE A 118 -2.58 1.37 0.55
N THR A 119 -1.96 1.56 1.71
CA THR A 119 -2.34 2.58 2.70
C THR A 119 -1.28 3.67 2.71
N ARG A 120 -1.69 4.93 2.67
CA ARG A 120 -0.78 6.09 2.66
C ARG A 120 -1.19 7.14 3.65
N THR A 121 -0.19 7.75 4.28
CA THR A 121 -0.37 8.95 5.12
C THR A 121 0.21 10.22 4.48
N ASP A 122 0.83 10.14 3.29
CA ASP A 122 1.51 11.28 2.63
C ASP A 122 0.67 12.01 1.57
N VAL A 123 -0.61 11.64 1.43
CA VAL A 123 -1.50 12.12 0.36
C VAL A 123 -2.55 13.10 0.89
N ARG A 124 -3.19 12.78 2.03
CA ARG A 124 -4.21 13.60 2.68
C ARG A 124 -3.89 13.75 4.17
N THR A 125 -4.66 14.58 4.87
CA THR A 125 -4.55 14.76 6.33
C THR A 125 -4.86 13.46 7.09
N ASP A 126 -5.69 12.61 6.50
CA ASP A 126 -6.02 11.28 7.01
C ASP A 126 -5.39 10.18 6.15
N GLN A 127 -5.35 8.98 6.70
CA GLN A 127 -4.93 7.80 5.96
C GLN A 127 -5.86 7.54 4.77
N VAL A 128 -5.29 7.26 3.60
CA VAL A 128 -6.02 6.78 2.42
C VAL A 128 -5.69 5.33 2.17
N ILE A 129 -6.70 4.54 1.81
CA ILE A 129 -6.56 3.12 1.50
C ILE A 129 -7.09 2.91 0.09
N TYR A 130 -6.37 2.17 -0.74
CA TYR A 130 -6.82 1.84 -2.08
C TYR A 130 -6.24 0.50 -2.54
N THR A 131 -6.81 -0.06 -3.60
CA THR A 131 -6.24 -1.24 -4.28
C THR A 131 -5.67 -0.85 -5.63
N ILE A 132 -4.65 -1.59 -6.06
CA ILE A 132 -4.08 -1.49 -7.40
C ILE A 132 -4.03 -2.86 -8.08
N THR A 133 -4.04 -2.85 -9.41
CA THR A 133 -3.74 -4.02 -10.22
C THR A 133 -2.39 -3.84 -10.89
N GLN A 134 -1.38 -4.61 -10.45
CA GLN A 134 -0.03 -4.53 -11.01
C GLN A 134 0.62 -5.92 -11.02
N LYS A 135 0.81 -6.46 -12.23
CA LYS A 135 1.24 -7.85 -12.44
C LYS A 135 2.62 -8.16 -11.85
N ASN A 136 3.63 -7.36 -12.11
CA ASN A 136 5.00 -7.62 -11.68
C ASN A 136 5.16 -7.54 -10.15
N LEU A 137 4.45 -6.61 -9.52
CA LEU A 137 4.40 -6.48 -8.06
C LEU A 137 3.68 -7.69 -7.46
N LYS A 138 2.57 -8.14 -8.05
CA LYS A 138 1.90 -9.36 -7.63
C LYS A 138 2.84 -10.57 -7.73
N GLU A 139 3.50 -10.77 -8.87
CA GLU A 139 4.45 -11.86 -9.09
C GLU A 139 5.64 -11.81 -8.12
N PHE A 140 6.14 -10.61 -7.81
CA PHE A 140 7.16 -10.42 -6.79
C PHE A 140 6.68 -10.89 -5.42
N LEU A 141 5.49 -10.47 -4.98
CA LEU A 141 4.92 -10.86 -3.68
C LEU A 141 4.62 -12.36 -3.63
N ASP A 142 4.08 -12.93 -4.71
CA ASP A 142 3.87 -14.37 -4.85
C ASP A 142 5.18 -15.15 -4.71
N LYS A 143 6.27 -14.66 -5.32
CA LYS A 143 7.61 -15.27 -5.18
C LYS A 143 8.11 -15.21 -3.75
N GLN A 144 7.89 -14.11 -3.04
CA GLN A 144 8.30 -13.97 -1.64
C GLN A 144 7.51 -14.91 -0.72
N LEU A 145 6.28 -15.26 -1.10
CA LEU A 145 5.42 -16.20 -0.39
C LEU A 145 5.67 -17.67 -0.73
N LYS A 146 6.66 -18.02 -1.54
CA LYS A 146 7.03 -19.44 -1.72
C LYS A 146 7.37 -20.11 -0.39
N GLY A 147 6.87 -21.34 -0.20
CA GLY A 147 6.98 -22.15 1.00
C GLY A 147 6.25 -21.62 2.24
N PHE A 148 5.42 -20.57 2.11
CA PHE A 148 4.81 -19.92 3.27
C PHE A 148 3.75 -20.76 3.98
N TYR A 149 3.19 -21.77 3.31
CA TYR A 149 2.11 -22.60 3.84
C TYR A 149 2.60 -24.00 4.14
N PHE A 150 3.06 -24.24 5.38
CA PHE A 150 3.63 -25.51 5.83
C PHE A 150 4.80 -26.02 4.98
N GLY A 151 5.63 -25.11 4.46
CA GLY A 151 6.74 -25.45 3.58
C GLY A 151 6.34 -25.76 2.14
N GLU A 152 5.05 -25.64 1.79
CA GLU A 152 4.56 -25.80 0.43
C GLU A 152 4.23 -24.44 -0.22
N ASP A 153 4.36 -24.38 -1.55
CA ASP A 153 4.01 -23.23 -2.39
C ASP A 153 2.49 -23.06 -2.59
N LYS A 154 1.64 -23.54 -1.67
CA LYS A 154 0.21 -23.77 -1.95
C LYS A 154 -0.57 -22.50 -2.34
N VAL A 155 -0.62 -22.24 -3.65
CA VAL A 155 -1.78 -21.74 -4.39
C VAL A 155 -2.25 -22.89 -5.31
N LYS A 156 -2.58 -24.06 -4.73
CA LYS A 156 -3.51 -24.95 -5.42
C LYS A 156 -4.87 -24.30 -5.26
N LYS A 157 -5.30 -23.61 -6.32
CA LYS A 157 -6.70 -23.24 -6.56
C LYS A 157 -7.59 -24.38 -6.05
N PHE A 158 -8.26 -24.15 -4.92
CA PHE A 158 -9.56 -24.78 -4.72
C PHE A 158 -10.50 -24.09 -5.71
N LEU A 159 -10.37 -24.42 -7.00
CA LEU A 159 -11.50 -24.33 -7.90
C LEU A 159 -12.33 -25.58 -7.60
N MET A 160 -13.53 -25.33 -7.09
CA MET A 160 -14.68 -26.21 -7.26
C MET A 160 -14.79 -26.66 -8.72
#